data_AF-A0A2W4ZGJ8-F1
#
_entry.id   AF-A0A2W4ZGJ8-F1
#
_cell.length_a   1.000
_cell.length_b   1.000
_cell.length_c   1.000
_cell.angle_alpha   90.00
_cell.angle_beta   90.00
_cell.angle_gamma   90.00
#
_symmetry.space_group_name_H-M   'P 1'
#
loop_
_entity.id
_entity.type
_entity.pdbx_description
1 polymer ?
#
loop_
_entity_poly.entity_id
_entity_poly.type
_entity_poly.pdbx_seq_one_letter_code
_entity_poly.pdbx_strand_id
1 'polypeptide(L)' 'MKKPNFSQMTRSELRAHILENREDDEAIEALIKRRNPNAKTYPFPKTEADFAEMQEILKRQLNSINAA' A
#
# COMPACT_ATOMS: atom_id res chain seq x y z
N MET A 1 11.96 6.98 24.49
CA MET A 1 12.63 6.07 23.54
C MET A 1 12.95 6.83 22.27
N LYS A 2 14.06 6.53 21.59
CA LYS A 2 14.39 7.13 20.29
C LYS A 2 13.68 6.32 19.20
N LYS A 3 12.93 6.99 18.31
CA LYS A 3 12.28 6.32 17.18
C LYS A 3 13.31 5.71 16.22
N PRO A 4 13.02 4.57 15.57
CA PRO A 4 13.89 4.00 14.55
C PRO A 4 14.02 4.92 13.34
N ASN A 5 15.11 4.80 12.59
CA ASN A 5 15.24 5.48 11.31
C ASN A 5 14.53 4.67 10.21
N PHE A 6 13.27 5.02 9.91
CA PHE A 6 12.47 4.32 8.91
C PHE A 6 13.05 4.38 7.50
N SER A 7 13.94 5.31 7.16
CA SER A 7 14.56 5.37 5.82
C SER A 7 15.55 4.22 5.58
N GLN A 8 16.12 3.65 6.64
CA GLN A 8 17.12 2.58 6.57
C GLN A 8 16.52 1.18 6.63
N MET A 9 15.24 1.05 6.97
CA MET A 9 14.56 -0.25 7.01
C MET A 9 14.26 -0.78 5.61
N THR A 10 14.35 -2.08 5.42
CA THR A 10 13.72 -2.77 4.29
C THR A 10 12.19 -2.65 4.37
N ARG A 11 11.49 -2.95 3.27
CA ARG A 11 10.01 -2.89 3.26
C ARG A 11 9.39 -3.93 4.20
N SER A 12 10.03 -5.08 4.40
CA SER A 12 9.60 -6.13 5.33
C SER A 12 9.76 -5.69 6.79
N GLU A 13 10.90 -5.11 7.14
CA GLU A 13 11.17 -4.61 8.51
C GLU A 13 10.21 -3.48 8.88
N LEU A 14 10.00 -2.52 7.97
CA LEU A 14 9.05 -1.42 8.21
C LEU A 14 7.61 -1.93 8.40
N ARG A 15 7.20 -2.96 7.64
CA ARG A 15 5.89 -3.60 7.83
C ARG A 15 5.78 -4.30 9.18
N ALA A 16 6.80 -5.05 9.59
CA ALA A 16 6.81 -5.70 10.91
C ALA A 16 6.68 -4.66 12.03
N HIS A 17 7.45 -3.56 11.93
CA HIS A 17 7.39 -2.47 12.89
C HIS A 17 6.00 -1.82 12.98
N ILE A 18 5.35 -1.53 11.85
CA ILE A 18 3.99 -0.97 11.81
C ILE A 18 2.96 -1.93 12.43
N LEU A 19 3.11 -3.24 12.24
CA LEU A 19 2.19 -4.23 12.82
C LEU A 19 2.27 -4.27 14.35
N GLU A 20 3.46 -4.05 14.91
CA GLU A 20 3.70 -3.93 16.35
C GLU A 20 3.32 -2.56 16.91
N ASN A 21 3.39 -1.51 16.08
CA ASN A 21 3.20 -0.10 16.46
C ASN A 21 2.14 0.56 15.56
N ARG A 22 0.90 0.07 15.63
CA ARG A 22 -0.18 0.44 14.68
C ARG A 22 -0.58 1.91 14.70
N GLU A 23 -0.23 2.63 15.77
CA GLU A 23 -0.52 4.06 15.95
C GLU A 23 0.70 4.96 15.63
N ASP A 24 1.82 4.41 15.17
CA ASP A 24 2.97 5.23 14.75
C ASP A 24 2.77 5.79 13.34
N ASP A 25 2.10 6.94 13.27
CA ASP A 25 1.80 7.66 12.02
C ASP A 25 3.06 7.94 11.19
N GLU A 26 4.21 8.16 11.82
CA GLU A 26 5.48 8.39 11.10
C GLU A 26 5.96 7.12 10.36
N ALA A 27 5.77 5.95 10.96
CA ALA A 27 6.09 4.68 10.32
C ALA A 27 5.15 4.41 9.14
N ILE A 28 3.85 4.70 9.31
CA ILE A 28 2.85 4.60 8.26
C ILE A 28 3.17 5.56 7.10
N GLU A 29 3.49 6.82 7.40
CA GLU A 29 3.89 7.82 6.40
C GLU A 29 5.15 7.38 5.64
N ALA A 30 6.15 6.83 6.33
CA ALA A 30 7.36 6.30 5.71
C ALA A 30 7.06 5.15 4.74
N LEU A 31 6.06 4.31 5.02
CA LEU A 31 5.62 3.25 4.10
C LEU A 31 4.92 3.84 2.86
N ILE A 32 4.06 4.84 3.04
CA ILE A 32 3.34 5.52 1.95
C ILE A 32 4.32 6.22 1.00
N LYS A 33 5.34 6.91 1.51
CA LYS A 33 6.37 7.60 0.71
C LYS A 33 7.19 6.67 -0.18
N ARG A 34 7.22 5.36 0.09
CA ARG A 34 7.90 4.35 -0.74
C ARG A 34 7.07 3.88 -1.95
N ARG A 35 5.92 4.50 -2.23
CA ARG A 35 5.13 4.18 -3.43
C ARG A 35 5.95 4.48 -4.68
N ASN A 36 5.92 3.60 -5.68
CA ASN A 36 6.52 3.87 -6.98
C ASN A 36 5.82 5.12 -7.59
N PRO A 37 6.56 6.20 -7.90
CA PRO A 37 5.97 7.42 -8.46
C PRO A 37 5.34 7.21 -9.85
N ASN A 38 5.80 6.20 -10.59
CA ASN A 38 5.30 5.86 -11.93
C ASN A 38 4.17 4.81 -11.91
N ALA A 39 3.72 4.38 -10.72
CA ALA A 39 2.62 3.43 -10.62
C ALA A 39 1.30 4.04 -11.11
N LYS A 40 0.48 3.23 -11.79
CA LYS A 40 -0.89 3.62 -12.15
C LYS A 40 -1.65 4.00 -10.88
N THR A 41 -2.22 5.20 -10.88
CA THR A 41 -3.06 5.69 -9.78
C THR A 41 -4.51 5.33 -10.06
N TYR A 42 -5.19 4.79 -9.06
CA TYR A 42 -6.61 4.46 -9.11
C TYR A 42 -7.36 5.43 -8.18
N PRO A 43 -8.19 6.35 -8.70
CA PRO A 43 -8.98 7.23 -7.86
C PRO A 43 -10.01 6.42 -7.07
N PHE A 44 -10.44 6.96 -5.92
CA PHE A 44 -11.54 6.34 -5.18
C PHE A 44 -12.85 6.46 -5.99
N PRO A 45 -13.61 5.37 -6.16
CA PRO A 45 -14.84 5.36 -6.95
C PRO A 45 -15.91 6.25 -6.31
N LYS A 46 -16.65 7.01 -7.13
CA LYS A 46 -17.71 7.93 -6.68
C LYS A 46 -19.08 7.56 -7.24
N THR A 47 -19.13 6.79 -8.31
CA THR A 47 -20.36 6.32 -8.97
C THR A 47 -20.43 4.80 -9.00
N GLU A 48 -21.62 4.24 -9.20
CA GLU A 48 -21.80 2.79 -9.37
C GLU A 48 -20.96 2.22 -10.52
N ALA A 49 -20.82 2.98 -11.61
CA ALA A 49 -19.97 2.60 -12.73
C ALA A 49 -18.48 2.53 -12.33
N ASP A 50 -18.01 3.49 -11.52
CA ASP A 50 -16.63 3.46 -11.01
C ASP A 50 -16.39 2.25 -10.11
N PHE A 51 -17.39 1.88 -9.30
CA PHE A 51 -17.31 0.67 -8.46
C PHE A 51 -17.25 -0.60 -9.31
N ALA A 52 -18.03 -0.68 -10.39
CA ALA A 52 -17.97 -1.80 -11.33
C ALA A 52 -16.59 -1.88 -12.01
N GLU A 53 -16.03 -0.75 -12.45
CA GLU A 53 -14.67 -0.72 -13.01
C GLU A 53 -13.62 -1.18 -11.99
N MET A 54 -13.70 -0.71 -10.75
CA MET A 54 -12.80 -1.11 -9.67
C MET A 54 -12.84 -2.63 -9.45
N GLN A 55 -14.03 -3.25 -9.43
CA GLN A 55 -14.17 -4.70 -9.28
C GLN A 55 -13.47 -5.46 -10.42
N GLU A 56 -13.62 -5.00 -11.66
CA GLU A 56 -12.96 -5.63 -12.81
C GLU A 56 -11.43 -5.49 -12.75
N ILE A 57 -10.92 -4.34 -12.31
CA ILE A 57 -9.49 -4.15 -12.08
C ILE A 57 -8.98 -5.15 -11.04
N LEU A 58 -9.67 -5.29 -9.91
CA LEU A 58 -9.29 -6.22 -8.84
C LEU A 58 -9.31 -7.68 -9.31
N LYS A 59 -10.35 -8.10 -10.04
CA LYS A 59 -10.43 -9.45 -10.63
C LYS A 59 -9.24 -9.74 -11.56
N ARG A 60 -8.90 -8.80 -12.45
CA ARG A 60 -7.74 -8.96 -13.35
C ARG A 60 -6.42 -9.11 -12.59
N GLN A 61 -6.22 -8.32 -11.54
CA GLN A 61 -5.02 -8.40 -10.70
C GLN A 61 -4.93 -9.75 -9.97
N LEU A 62 -6.02 -10.22 -9.35
CA LEU A 62 -6.05 -11.53 -8.68
C LEU A 62 -5.76 -12.67 -9.66
N ASN A 63 -6.36 -12.65 -10.85
CA ASN A 63 -6.10 -13.66 -11.87
C ASN A 63 -4.64 -13.65 -12.34
N SER A 64 -4.01 -12.46 -12.45
CA SER A 64 -2.59 -12.37 -12.83
C SER A 64 -1.65 -12.94 -11.78
N ILE A 65 -2.01 -12.87 -10.50
CA ILE A 65 -1.24 -13.46 -9.39
C ILE A 65 -1.39 -14.99 -9.41
N ASN A 66 -2.60 -15.50 -9.61
CA ASN A 66 -2.85 -16.95 -9.61
C ASN A 66 -2.31 -17.67 -10.86
N ALA A 67 -2.04 -16.94 -11.94
CA ALA A 67 -1.48 -17.49 -13.18
C ALA A 67 0.05 -17.48 -13.24
N ALA A 68 0.72 -16.90 -12.23
CA ALA A 68 2.18 -16.79 -12.11
C ALA A 68 2.72 -17.75 -11.06
#